data_AF-A0AA35XRK4-F1
#
_entry.id   AF-A0AA35XRK4-F1
#
_cell.length_a   1.000
_cell.length_b   1.000
_cell.length_c   1.000
_cell.angle_alpha   90.00
_cell.angle_beta   90.00
_cell.angle_gamma   90.00
#
_symmetry.space_group_name_H-M   'P 1'
#
loop_
_entity.id
_entity.type
_entity.pdbx_description
1 polymer ?
#
loop_
_entity_poly.entity_id
_entity_poly.type
_entity_poly.pdbx_seq_one_letter_code
_entity_poly.pdbx_strand_id
1 'polypeptide(L)'
;MALTITSIGLVVGFVILGQSGFAVNRDLARLTAVTLAVALFVDFLFLPPLLIWIDKMKKTSLSTPMILLPLAFLAIAPFIIMSQPALASAESGLEIAEETARRDDGFGDFSVEGQMILRNKAGKESVRKFTTTTLENPDVSEGDKSVIVFSEPRDVKGTALLTHTKIEPEDDSQWIFLPAIKRTKRISSSNRTGKFVSSEFSYEDLGSEEVADNDYLWLADMPCPTDESLSCAQVESYPKNPRSGYSKRVSYTDLDEYRVHKIEFYNRRGDLEKILTFEDYSQYLGQYWRSHNMIMENIQTGKSTRLNWGEYSFRKGLTEQDFTPQALERYSR
;
A
#
# COMPACT_ATOMS: atom_id res chain seq x y z
N MET A 1 31.43 38.33 -3.65
CA MET A 1 30.75 38.25 -4.96
C MET A 1 30.71 36.84 -5.52
N ALA A 2 31.84 36.12 -5.65
CA ALA A 2 31.80 34.73 -6.14
C ALA A 2 30.99 33.79 -5.21
N LEU A 3 31.29 33.80 -3.90
CA LEU A 3 30.62 32.97 -2.89
C LEU A 3 29.10 33.21 -2.77
N THR A 4 28.67 34.47 -2.84
CA THR A 4 27.24 34.82 -2.84
C THR A 4 26.50 34.23 -4.03
N ILE A 5 27.12 34.28 -5.22
CA ILE A 5 26.50 33.82 -6.47
C ILE A 5 26.40 32.30 -6.48
N THR A 6 27.44 31.60 -6.04
CA THR A 6 27.44 30.13 -5.97
C THR A 6 26.43 29.60 -4.95
N SER A 7 26.32 30.25 -3.78
CA SER A 7 25.42 29.78 -2.73
C SER A 7 23.94 30.09 -3.04
N ILE A 8 23.65 31.24 -3.66
CA ILE A 8 22.29 31.52 -4.18
C ILE A 8 21.93 30.54 -5.29
N GLY A 9 22.85 30.25 -6.21
CA GLY A 9 22.63 29.27 -7.27
C GLY A 9 22.29 27.87 -6.75
N LEU A 10 22.97 27.45 -5.67
CA LEU A 10 22.70 26.17 -4.98
C LEU A 10 21.30 26.14 -4.37
N VAL A 11 20.90 27.18 -3.63
CA VAL A 11 19.55 27.28 -3.03
C VAL A 11 18.49 27.25 -4.12
N VAL A 12 18.65 28.03 -5.19
CA VAL A 12 17.70 28.06 -6.32
C VAL A 12 17.61 26.68 -7.00
N GLY A 13 18.73 25.98 -7.19
CA GLY A 13 18.73 24.63 -7.75
C GLY A 13 17.93 23.63 -6.92
N PHE A 14 18.08 23.66 -5.59
CA PHE A 14 17.29 22.80 -4.70
C PHE A 14 15.82 23.22 -4.59
N VAL A 15 15.50 24.52 -4.70
CA VAL A 15 14.10 24.98 -4.80
C VAL A 15 13.44 24.44 -6.06
N ILE A 16 14.15 24.42 -7.19
CA ILE A 16 13.64 23.87 -8.46
C ILE A 16 13.45 22.35 -8.36
N LEU A 17 14.40 21.63 -7.77
CA LEU A 17 14.25 20.19 -7.46
C LEU A 17 13.07 19.94 -6.51
N GLY A 18 12.80 20.86 -5.58
CA GLY A 18 11.65 20.86 -4.68
C GLY A 18 10.29 21.09 -5.34
N GLN A 19 10.25 21.24 -6.67
CA GLN A 19 9.03 21.23 -7.49
C GLN A 19 8.82 19.89 -8.23
N SER A 20 9.68 18.89 -7.97
CA SER A 20 9.55 17.53 -8.53
C SER A 20 8.18 16.92 -8.22
N GLY A 21 7.63 16.19 -9.21
CA GLY A 21 6.41 15.40 -9.05
C GLY A 21 6.57 14.17 -8.16
N PHE A 22 7.81 13.72 -7.93
CA PHE A 22 8.13 12.60 -7.03
C PHE A 22 8.39 13.10 -5.60
N ALA A 23 7.62 12.65 -4.61
CA ALA A 23 7.64 13.20 -3.25
C ALA A 23 8.99 13.07 -2.53
N VAL A 24 9.69 11.93 -2.65
CA VAL A 24 11.00 11.76 -2.00
C VAL A 24 12.00 12.82 -2.47
N ASN A 25 12.01 13.10 -3.78
CA ASN A 25 12.87 14.15 -4.35
C ASN A 25 12.40 15.54 -3.94
N ARG A 26 11.08 15.76 -3.89
CA ARG A 26 10.46 17.03 -3.52
C ARG A 26 10.76 17.43 -2.07
N ASP A 27 10.53 16.51 -1.14
CA ASP A 27 10.63 16.77 0.29
C ASP A 27 12.09 16.88 0.73
N LEU A 28 12.96 16.00 0.22
CA LEU A 28 14.41 16.11 0.43
C LEU A 28 14.97 17.42 -0.13
N ALA A 29 14.56 17.81 -1.33
CA ALA A 29 15.05 19.05 -1.95
C ALA A 29 14.52 20.30 -1.25
N ARG A 30 13.26 20.30 -0.77
CA ARG A 30 12.69 21.40 0.03
C ARG A 30 13.42 21.58 1.35
N LEU A 31 13.66 20.48 2.07
CA LEU A 31 14.44 20.53 3.31
C LEU A 31 15.86 21.06 3.06
N THR A 32 16.53 20.54 2.03
CA THR A 32 17.88 20.97 1.66
C THR A 32 17.94 22.46 1.27
N ALA A 33 16.94 22.94 0.51
CA ALA A 33 16.83 24.35 0.14
C ALA A 33 16.68 25.26 1.37
N VAL A 34 15.82 24.88 2.32
CA VAL A 34 15.61 25.64 3.57
C VAL A 34 16.88 25.65 4.41
N THR A 35 17.55 24.51 4.59
CA THR A 35 18.80 24.41 5.35
C THR A 35 19.88 25.31 4.74
N LEU A 36 20.07 25.26 3.42
CA LEU A 36 21.06 26.10 2.75
C LEU A 36 20.71 27.59 2.83
N ALA A 37 19.43 27.96 2.74
CA ALA A 37 18.99 29.34 2.88
C ALA A 37 19.23 29.89 4.29
N VAL A 38 18.93 29.10 5.33
CA VAL A 38 19.19 29.48 6.73
C VAL A 38 20.69 29.57 7.01
N ALA A 39 21.50 28.61 6.54
CA ALA A 39 22.95 28.65 6.68
C ALA A 39 23.54 29.92 6.05
N LEU A 40 23.10 30.24 4.83
CA LEU A 40 23.52 31.46 4.12
C LEU A 40 23.13 32.71 4.91
N PHE A 41 21.89 32.78 5.42
CA PHE A 41 21.44 33.90 6.25
C PHE A 41 22.31 34.06 7.52
N VAL A 42 22.61 32.96 8.20
CA VAL A 42 23.46 32.95 9.41
C VAL A 42 24.87 33.41 9.06
N ASP A 43 25.46 32.93 7.98
CA ASP A 43 26.79 33.32 7.53
C ASP A 43 26.85 34.82 7.21
N PHE A 44 25.89 35.37 6.48
CA PHE A 44 25.92 36.80 6.16
C PHE A 44 25.62 37.71 7.35
N LEU A 45 24.78 37.27 8.28
CA LEU A 45 24.37 38.09 9.43
C LEU A 45 25.37 38.01 10.59
N PHE A 46 25.88 36.82 10.91
CA PHE A 46 26.66 36.57 12.12
C PHE A 46 28.15 36.40 11.89
N LEU A 47 28.59 35.93 10.70
CA LEU A 47 30.02 35.73 10.44
C LEU A 47 30.82 37.06 10.47
N PRO A 48 30.36 38.19 9.88
CA PRO A 48 31.11 39.45 9.96
C PRO A 48 31.20 40.00 11.40
N PRO A 49 30.12 40.09 12.19
CA PRO A 49 30.22 40.47 13.60
C PRO A 49 31.11 39.55 14.44
N LEU A 50 31.05 38.23 14.20
CA LEU A 50 31.88 37.24 14.89
C LEU A 50 33.38 37.44 14.58
N LEU A 51 33.73 37.63 13.30
CA LEU A 51 35.11 37.89 12.88
C LEU A 51 35.67 39.19 13.47
N ILE A 52 34.85 40.26 13.50
CA ILE A 52 35.22 41.53 14.12
C ILE A 52 35.43 41.35 15.64
N TRP A 53 34.59 40.56 16.28
CA TRP A 53 34.71 40.26 17.70
C TRP A 53 35.98 39.44 18.03
N ILE A 54 36.31 38.44 17.20
CA ILE A 54 37.55 37.66 17.33
C ILE A 54 38.80 38.53 17.12
N ASP A 55 38.79 39.45 16.15
CA ASP A 55 39.93 40.36 15.94
C ASP A 55 40.12 41.31 17.13
N LYS A 56 39.03 41.78 17.75
CA LYS A 56 39.09 42.56 19.00
C LYS A 56 39.65 41.76 20.18
N MET A 57 39.32 40.47 20.28
CA MET A 57 39.87 39.60 21.33
C MET A 57 41.38 39.36 21.15
N LYS A 58 41.88 39.26 19.92
CA LYS A 58 43.32 39.12 19.64
C LYS A 58 44.17 40.33 20.07
N LYS A 59 43.58 41.53 20.11
CA LYS A 59 44.27 42.78 20.51
C LYS A 59 44.31 43.03 22.02
N THR A 60 43.60 42.21 22.80
CA THR A 60 43.61 42.29 24.27
C THR A 60 44.60 41.24 24.79
N SER A 61 45.64 41.65 25.53
CA SER A 61 46.65 40.71 26.02
C SER A 61 45.99 39.58 26.82
N LEU A 62 46.29 38.35 26.42
CA LEU A 62 45.77 37.11 26.98
C LEU A 62 46.01 37.04 28.50
N SER A 63 44.94 37.19 29.29
CA SER A 63 44.82 36.59 30.61
C SER A 63 43.51 35.79 30.67
N THR A 64 43.66 34.47 30.68
CA THR A 64 42.61 33.45 30.87
C THR A 64 41.97 33.61 32.27
N PRO A 65 40.70 33.20 32.54
CA PRO A 65 39.91 32.19 31.85
C PRO A 65 38.45 32.64 31.62
N MET A 66 38.20 33.50 30.64
CA MET A 66 36.83 33.93 30.28
C MET A 66 36.53 33.75 28.79
N ILE A 67 37.19 32.77 28.15
CA ILE A 67 37.04 32.45 26.72
C ILE A 67 36.44 31.04 26.52
N LEU A 68 36.27 30.25 27.59
CA LEU A 68 35.77 28.88 27.49
C LEU A 68 34.24 28.77 27.38
N LEU A 69 33.47 29.82 27.74
CA LEU A 69 32.00 29.77 27.72
C LEU A 69 31.37 29.96 26.31
N PRO A 70 31.87 30.84 25.42
CA PRO A 70 31.26 31.04 24.10
C PRO A 70 31.70 29.96 23.08
N LEU A 71 32.89 29.38 23.23
CA LEU A 71 33.34 28.27 22.38
C LEU A 71 32.59 26.96 22.66
N ALA A 72 32.16 26.73 23.90
CA ALA A 72 31.32 25.57 24.23
C ALA A 72 29.93 25.68 23.57
N PHE A 73 29.36 26.89 23.45
CA PHE A 73 28.05 27.08 22.81
C PHE A 73 28.10 26.92 21.28
N LEU A 74 29.22 27.30 20.64
CA LEU A 74 29.40 27.16 19.19
C LEU A 74 29.72 25.72 18.74
N ALA A 75 30.25 24.88 19.65
CA ALA A 75 30.53 23.47 19.38
C ALA A 75 29.33 22.53 19.61
N ILE A 76 28.27 22.98 20.29
CA ILE A 76 27.06 22.18 20.57
C ILE A 76 25.96 22.40 19.50
N ALA A 77 26.02 23.51 18.75
CA ALA A 77 25.00 23.87 17.77
C ALA A 77 24.84 22.94 16.55
N PRO A 78 25.84 22.18 16.06
CA PRO A 78 25.61 21.25 14.94
C PRO A 78 25.09 19.87 15.38
N PHE A 79 24.94 19.59 16.68
CA PHE A 79 24.52 18.26 17.15
C PHE A 79 23.00 18.06 17.26
N ILE A 80 22.19 19.10 16.99
CA ILE A 80 20.73 19.01 16.93
C ILE A 80 20.27 19.05 15.47
N ILE A 81 20.86 18.21 14.62
CA ILE A 81 20.13 17.63 13.50
C ILE A 81 19.90 16.17 13.90
N MET A 82 19.12 15.97 14.96
CA MET A 82 18.46 14.69 15.15
C MET A 82 17.56 14.54 13.93
N SER A 83 17.82 13.51 13.12
CA SER A 83 16.87 13.00 12.15
C SER A 83 15.52 12.92 12.85
N GLN A 84 14.61 13.86 12.56
CA GLN A 84 13.27 13.74 13.09
C GLN A 84 12.72 12.45 12.50
N PRO A 85 12.19 11.53 13.32
CA PRO A 85 11.43 10.42 12.76
C PRO A 85 10.39 11.06 11.86
N ALA A 86 10.39 10.66 10.59
CA ALA A 86 9.41 11.17 9.65
C ALA A 86 8.02 11.00 10.28
N LEU A 87 7.33 12.12 10.45
CA LEU A 87 6.02 12.13 11.08
C LEU A 87 5.05 11.38 10.16
N ALA A 88 4.11 10.64 10.76
CA ALA A 88 3.06 9.97 10.00
C ALA A 88 2.35 10.96 9.05
N SER A 89 2.11 10.55 7.81
CA SER A 89 1.70 11.44 6.73
C SER A 89 0.52 10.87 5.94
N ALA A 90 -0.61 11.57 5.96
CA ALA A 90 -1.79 11.18 5.19
C ALA A 90 -1.56 11.36 3.69
N GLU A 91 -0.88 12.43 3.28
CA GLU A 91 -0.53 12.71 1.88
C GLU A 91 0.37 11.61 1.31
N SER A 92 1.41 11.21 2.05
CA SER A 92 2.31 10.14 1.61
C SER A 92 1.62 8.78 1.56
N GLY A 93 0.71 8.50 2.52
CA GLY A 93 -0.10 7.27 2.50
C GLY A 93 -0.99 7.18 1.26
N LEU A 94 -1.64 8.29 0.91
CA LEU A 94 -2.47 8.38 -0.29
C LEU A 94 -1.63 8.23 -1.56
N GLU A 95 -0.47 8.90 -1.65
CA GLU A 95 0.42 8.82 -2.81
C GLU A 95 0.90 7.38 -3.06
N ILE A 96 1.23 6.63 -2.01
CA ILE A 96 1.62 5.22 -2.13
C ILE A 96 0.44 4.37 -2.65
N ALA A 97 -0.77 4.60 -2.16
CA ALA A 97 -1.97 3.90 -2.62
C ALA A 97 -2.27 4.21 -4.10
N GLU A 98 -2.21 5.48 -4.49
CA GLU A 98 -2.43 5.93 -5.86
C GLU A 98 -1.36 5.38 -6.83
N GLU A 99 -0.09 5.36 -6.44
CA GLU A 99 0.99 4.80 -7.27
C GLU A 99 0.87 3.28 -7.38
N THR A 100 0.47 2.60 -6.30
CA THR A 100 0.20 1.15 -6.31
C THR A 100 -0.90 0.81 -7.33
N ALA A 101 -2.03 1.53 -7.28
CA ALA A 101 -3.13 1.34 -8.23
C ALA A 101 -2.68 1.63 -9.67
N ARG A 102 -2.04 2.77 -9.90
CA ARG A 102 -1.58 3.21 -11.22
C ARG A 102 -0.63 2.22 -11.91
N ARG A 103 0.22 1.52 -11.14
CA ARG A 103 1.12 0.50 -11.71
C ARG A 103 0.38 -0.75 -12.17
N ASP A 104 -0.80 -1.02 -11.62
CA ASP A 104 -1.64 -2.13 -12.04
C ASP A 104 -2.64 -1.78 -13.15
N ASP A 105 -2.90 -0.49 -13.39
CA ASP A 105 -3.81 -0.02 -14.45
C ASP A 105 -3.42 -0.50 -15.87
N GLY A 106 -4.44 -0.82 -16.66
CA GLY A 106 -4.37 -1.17 -18.07
C GLY A 106 -4.19 -2.67 -18.35
N PHE A 107 -4.34 -3.53 -17.34
CA PHE A 107 -4.18 -4.98 -17.53
C PHE A 107 -5.27 -5.60 -18.42
N GLY A 108 -6.40 -4.92 -18.58
CA GLY A 108 -7.51 -5.26 -19.44
C GLY A 108 -8.34 -6.43 -18.93
N ASP A 109 -7.87 -7.65 -19.15
CA ASP A 109 -8.59 -8.84 -18.70
C ASP A 109 -7.64 -10.02 -18.49
N PHE A 110 -7.99 -10.93 -17.59
CA PHE A 110 -7.25 -12.18 -17.43
C PHE A 110 -8.12 -13.34 -16.97
N SER A 111 -7.60 -14.56 -17.18
CA SER A 111 -8.09 -15.78 -16.59
C SER A 111 -6.93 -16.56 -15.95
N VAL A 112 -7.17 -17.13 -14.77
CA VAL A 112 -6.19 -17.90 -14.02
C VAL A 112 -6.87 -19.05 -13.28
N GLU A 113 -6.22 -20.22 -13.26
CA GLU A 113 -6.63 -21.33 -12.41
C GLU A 113 -5.90 -21.25 -11.06
N GLY A 114 -6.58 -21.64 -9.99
CA GLY A 114 -6.04 -21.60 -8.65
C GLY A 114 -6.47 -22.76 -7.77
N GLN A 115 -5.74 -22.93 -6.67
CA GLN A 115 -6.05 -23.86 -5.59
C GLN A 115 -6.22 -23.09 -4.29
N MET A 116 -7.33 -23.34 -3.59
CA MET A 116 -7.62 -22.81 -2.27
C MET A 116 -7.45 -23.93 -1.25
N ILE A 117 -6.45 -23.82 -0.38
CA ILE A 117 -6.12 -24.80 0.65
C ILE A 117 -6.55 -24.21 1.99
N LEU A 118 -7.56 -24.82 2.62
CA LEU A 118 -8.10 -24.40 3.90
C LEU A 118 -7.55 -25.30 4.99
N ARG A 119 -6.92 -24.71 6.00
CA ARG A 119 -6.31 -25.43 7.10
C ARG A 119 -6.96 -25.02 8.42
N ASN A 120 -7.38 -26.02 9.19
CA ASN A 120 -7.87 -25.77 10.55
C ASN A 120 -6.73 -25.78 11.58
N LYS A 121 -7.03 -25.38 12.82
CA LYS A 121 -6.07 -25.35 13.93
C LYS A 121 -5.39 -26.71 14.23
N ALA A 122 -6.06 -27.81 13.93
CA ALA A 122 -5.51 -29.16 14.11
C ALA A 122 -4.62 -29.61 12.93
N GLY A 123 -4.46 -28.76 11.91
CA GLY A 123 -3.66 -29.04 10.72
C GLY A 123 -4.38 -29.84 9.64
N LYS A 124 -5.68 -30.12 9.78
CA LYS A 124 -6.45 -30.79 8.73
C LYS A 124 -6.73 -29.82 7.59
N GLU A 125 -6.47 -30.29 6.37
CA GLU A 125 -6.65 -29.50 5.15
C GLU A 125 -7.85 -29.95 4.32
N SER A 126 -8.43 -29.00 3.59
CA SER A 126 -9.39 -29.20 2.52
C SER A 126 -8.97 -28.34 1.34
N VAL A 127 -8.90 -28.94 0.16
CA VAL A 127 -8.46 -28.27 -1.07
C VAL A 127 -9.64 -28.06 -1.98
N ARG A 128 -9.76 -26.87 -2.56
CA ARG A 128 -10.70 -26.53 -3.63
C ARG A 128 -9.92 -26.04 -4.85
N LYS A 129 -10.35 -26.44 -6.04
CA LYS A 129 -9.82 -25.88 -7.28
C LYS A 129 -10.85 -24.93 -7.88
N PHE A 130 -10.37 -23.84 -8.44
CA PHE A 130 -11.23 -22.83 -9.01
C PHE A 130 -10.54 -22.12 -10.18
N THR A 131 -11.35 -21.45 -11.00
CA THR A 131 -10.89 -20.54 -12.04
C THR A 131 -11.41 -19.16 -11.68
N THR A 132 -10.53 -18.15 -11.79
CA THR A 132 -10.93 -16.75 -11.72
C THR A 132 -10.79 -16.13 -13.09
N THR A 133 -11.78 -15.32 -13.46
CA THR A 133 -11.70 -14.41 -14.59
C THR A 133 -11.99 -13.01 -14.09
N THR A 134 -11.15 -12.05 -14.49
CA THR A 134 -11.30 -10.64 -14.11
C THR A 134 -11.28 -9.78 -15.36
N LEU A 135 -12.16 -8.80 -15.41
CA LEU A 135 -12.21 -7.74 -16.39
C LEU A 135 -11.99 -6.42 -15.66
N GLU A 136 -10.94 -5.73 -16.07
CA GLU A 136 -10.63 -4.38 -15.64
C GLU A 136 -11.74 -3.43 -16.10
N ASN A 137 -12.16 -2.55 -15.21
CA ASN A 137 -13.06 -1.48 -15.59
C ASN A 137 -12.26 -0.19 -15.88
N PRO A 138 -12.25 0.31 -17.13
CA PRO A 138 -11.53 1.55 -17.44
C PRO A 138 -12.22 2.79 -16.89
N ASP A 139 -13.47 2.69 -16.41
CA ASP A 139 -14.16 3.78 -15.74
C ASP A 139 -13.68 3.90 -14.30
N VAL A 140 -12.91 4.95 -14.00
CA VAL A 140 -12.38 5.25 -12.65
C VAL A 140 -13.46 5.47 -11.57
N SER A 141 -14.74 5.49 -11.94
CA SER A 141 -15.87 5.54 -11.00
C SER A 141 -16.46 4.17 -10.65
N GLU A 142 -15.99 3.10 -11.29
CA GLU A 142 -16.42 1.74 -11.03
C GLU A 142 -15.21 0.81 -10.92
N GLY A 143 -15.25 -0.13 -9.98
CA GLY A 143 -14.18 -1.11 -9.86
C GLY A 143 -14.30 -2.27 -10.86
N ASP A 144 -13.39 -3.22 -10.72
CA ASP A 144 -13.28 -4.39 -11.57
C ASP A 144 -14.48 -5.34 -11.43
N LYS A 145 -14.60 -6.21 -12.43
CA LYS A 145 -15.57 -7.30 -12.42
C LYS A 145 -14.83 -8.62 -12.39
N SER A 146 -15.21 -9.50 -11.47
CA SER A 146 -14.58 -10.80 -11.31
C SER A 146 -15.61 -11.92 -11.19
N VAL A 147 -15.26 -13.09 -11.74
CA VAL A 147 -16.00 -14.33 -11.53
C VAL A 147 -15.05 -15.39 -11.02
N ILE A 148 -15.40 -16.02 -9.89
CA ILE A 148 -14.72 -17.18 -9.34
C ILE A 148 -15.62 -18.39 -9.54
N VAL A 149 -15.10 -19.47 -10.13
CA VAL A 149 -15.86 -20.71 -10.39
C VAL A 149 -15.13 -21.91 -9.80
N PHE A 150 -15.76 -22.62 -8.88
CA PHE A 150 -15.18 -23.84 -8.30
C PHE A 150 -15.36 -25.04 -9.23
N SER A 151 -14.27 -25.75 -9.51
CA SER A 151 -14.26 -26.97 -10.31
C SER A 151 -14.18 -28.25 -9.44
N GLU A 152 -13.54 -28.16 -8.27
CA GLU A 152 -13.37 -29.27 -7.32
C GLU A 152 -13.41 -28.78 -5.85
N PRO A 153 -13.80 -29.63 -4.87
CA PRO A 153 -14.35 -30.99 -5.03
C PRO A 153 -15.84 -31.00 -5.43
N ARG A 154 -16.42 -32.20 -5.57
CA ARG A 154 -17.78 -32.41 -6.09
C ARG A 154 -18.88 -31.65 -5.33
N ASP A 155 -18.69 -31.40 -4.04
CA ASP A 155 -19.62 -30.68 -3.16
C ASP A 155 -19.69 -29.18 -3.43
N VAL A 156 -18.61 -28.59 -3.97
CA VAL A 156 -18.56 -27.16 -4.36
C VAL A 156 -18.51 -26.95 -5.87
N LYS A 157 -18.25 -28.00 -6.67
CA LYS A 157 -18.16 -27.94 -8.13
C LYS A 157 -19.38 -27.23 -8.75
N GLY A 158 -19.11 -26.21 -9.55
CA GLY A 158 -20.09 -25.36 -10.22
C GLY A 158 -20.58 -24.19 -9.37
N THR A 159 -20.16 -24.08 -8.10
CA THR A 159 -20.42 -22.86 -7.32
C THR A 159 -19.65 -21.73 -7.95
N ALA A 160 -20.34 -20.62 -8.24
CA ALA A 160 -19.72 -19.45 -8.84
C ALA A 160 -20.07 -18.19 -8.05
N LEU A 161 -19.11 -17.28 -7.89
CA LEU A 161 -19.29 -15.95 -7.32
C LEU A 161 -18.99 -14.92 -8.40
N LEU A 162 -19.94 -14.02 -8.66
CA LEU A 162 -19.74 -12.80 -9.43
C LEU A 162 -19.59 -11.63 -8.46
N THR A 163 -18.55 -10.84 -8.64
CA THR A 163 -18.35 -9.55 -7.95
C THR A 163 -18.29 -8.46 -9.00
N HIS A 164 -19.12 -7.43 -8.82
CA HIS A 164 -18.95 -6.13 -9.45
C HIS A 164 -18.50 -5.17 -8.35
N THR A 165 -17.24 -4.78 -8.38
CA THR A 165 -16.72 -3.81 -7.41
C THR A 165 -17.32 -2.44 -7.70
N LYS A 166 -17.70 -1.74 -6.64
CA LYS A 166 -18.22 -0.38 -6.69
C LYS A 166 -17.40 0.50 -5.76
N ILE A 167 -17.31 1.77 -6.12
CA ILE A 167 -16.61 2.77 -5.32
C ILE A 167 -17.63 3.43 -4.37
N GLU A 168 -17.19 3.75 -3.16
CA GLU A 168 -18.01 4.43 -2.17
C GLU A 168 -18.70 5.68 -2.74
N PRO A 169 -19.99 5.91 -2.42
CA PRO A 169 -20.76 5.27 -1.35
C PRO A 169 -21.55 4.02 -1.75
N GLU A 170 -21.38 3.53 -2.98
CA GLU A 170 -22.09 2.34 -3.44
C GLU A 170 -21.43 1.06 -2.94
N ASP A 171 -22.22 0.05 -2.60
CA ASP A 171 -21.66 -1.24 -2.22
C ASP A 171 -21.46 -2.12 -3.45
N ASP A 172 -20.41 -2.95 -3.38
CA ASP A 172 -20.22 -4.08 -4.28
C ASP A 172 -21.51 -4.87 -4.51
N SER A 173 -21.74 -5.18 -5.78
CA SER A 173 -22.83 -6.05 -6.16
C SER A 173 -22.29 -7.46 -6.39
N GLN A 174 -22.66 -8.36 -5.48
CA GLN A 174 -22.20 -9.75 -5.49
C GLN A 174 -23.35 -10.74 -5.66
N TRP A 175 -23.10 -11.78 -6.45
CA TRP A 175 -24.05 -12.87 -6.68
C TRP A 175 -23.36 -14.21 -6.57
N ILE A 176 -23.98 -15.14 -5.84
CA ILE A 176 -23.53 -16.52 -5.75
C ILE A 176 -24.50 -17.43 -6.47
N PHE A 177 -23.97 -18.25 -7.38
CA PHE A 177 -24.70 -19.34 -8.02
C PHE A 177 -24.45 -20.65 -7.26
N LEU A 178 -25.54 -21.33 -6.91
CA LEU A 178 -25.49 -22.60 -6.19
C LEU A 178 -26.01 -23.73 -7.11
N PRO A 179 -25.12 -24.64 -7.57
CA PRO A 179 -25.46 -25.66 -8.57
C PRO A 179 -26.48 -26.67 -8.05
N ALA A 180 -26.45 -27.00 -6.76
CA ALA A 180 -27.37 -27.96 -6.13
C ALA A 180 -28.85 -27.58 -6.27
N ILE A 181 -29.14 -26.28 -6.38
CA ILE A 181 -30.50 -25.74 -6.53
C ILE A 181 -30.69 -24.96 -7.83
N LYS A 182 -29.66 -24.86 -8.68
CA LYS A 182 -29.62 -24.08 -9.93
C LYS A 182 -30.18 -22.66 -9.75
N ARG A 183 -29.75 -21.97 -8.69
CA ARG A 183 -30.22 -20.60 -8.39
C ARG A 183 -29.05 -19.67 -8.14
N THR A 184 -29.16 -18.49 -8.73
CA THR A 184 -28.36 -17.31 -8.39
C THR A 184 -29.03 -16.56 -7.25
N LYS A 185 -28.26 -16.21 -6.22
CA LYS A 185 -28.70 -15.36 -5.11
C LYS A 185 -27.79 -14.14 -5.04
N ARG A 186 -28.39 -12.95 -4.89
CA ARG A 186 -27.64 -11.74 -4.55
C ARG A 186 -27.18 -11.83 -3.09
N ILE A 187 -25.92 -11.50 -2.84
CA ILE A 187 -25.39 -11.36 -1.48
C ILE A 187 -25.73 -9.96 -1.02
N SER A 188 -26.45 -9.85 0.10
CA SER A 188 -26.72 -8.55 0.71
C SER A 188 -25.40 -7.93 1.15
N SER A 189 -25.20 -6.63 0.90
CA SER A 189 -24.03 -5.91 1.35
C SER A 189 -23.92 -5.83 2.88
N SER A 190 -25.00 -6.14 3.62
CA SER A 190 -24.96 -6.38 5.07
C SER A 190 -24.18 -7.64 5.47
N ASN A 191 -23.98 -8.57 4.54
CA ASN A 191 -23.31 -9.86 4.75
C ASN A 191 -21.87 -9.86 4.20
N ARG A 192 -21.32 -8.69 3.83
CA ARG A 192 -19.97 -8.59 3.24
C ARG A 192 -18.86 -9.15 4.13
N THR A 193 -19.05 -9.06 5.44
CA THR A 193 -18.11 -9.55 6.46
C THR A 193 -18.18 -11.08 6.62
N GLY A 194 -19.15 -11.72 5.97
CA GLY A 194 -19.34 -13.17 6.00
C GLY A 194 -18.18 -13.89 5.30
N LYS A 195 -17.76 -15.02 5.87
CA LYS A 195 -16.69 -15.85 5.30
C LYS A 195 -17.11 -16.49 3.98
N PHE A 196 -16.26 -16.37 2.96
CA PHE A 196 -16.46 -17.00 1.66
C PHE A 196 -16.10 -18.49 1.71
N VAL A 197 -17.05 -19.37 1.39
CA VAL A 197 -16.88 -20.84 1.30
C VAL A 197 -16.09 -21.48 2.46
N SER A 198 -16.29 -20.97 3.68
CA SER A 198 -15.58 -21.41 4.90
C SER A 198 -14.07 -21.10 4.96
N SER A 199 -13.58 -20.24 4.06
CA SER A 199 -12.20 -19.72 4.08
C SER A 199 -12.02 -18.61 5.11
N GLU A 200 -10.79 -18.10 5.24
CA GLU A 200 -10.46 -16.91 6.03
C GLU A 200 -10.57 -15.59 5.24
N PHE A 201 -11.01 -15.65 3.98
CA PHE A 201 -11.44 -14.50 3.19
C PHE A 201 -12.92 -14.19 3.46
N SER A 202 -13.25 -12.93 3.69
CA SER A 202 -14.64 -12.43 3.70
C SER A 202 -15.04 -12.01 2.29
N TYR A 203 -16.32 -11.75 2.06
CA TYR A 203 -16.78 -11.28 0.74
C TYR A 203 -16.23 -9.90 0.36
N GLU A 204 -15.96 -9.04 1.34
CA GLU A 204 -15.30 -7.74 1.11
C GLU A 204 -13.82 -7.88 0.69
N ASP A 205 -13.19 -9.05 0.88
CA ASP A 205 -11.80 -9.28 0.44
C ASP A 205 -11.70 -9.76 -1.04
N LEU A 206 -12.84 -9.92 -1.72
CA LEU A 206 -12.91 -10.52 -3.08
C LEU A 206 -13.19 -9.51 -4.19
N GLY A 207 -13.33 -8.24 -3.85
CA GLY A 207 -13.36 -7.13 -4.80
C GLY A 207 -11.96 -6.64 -5.15
N SER A 208 -11.87 -5.76 -6.16
CA SER A 208 -10.66 -4.93 -6.36
C SER A 208 -10.51 -3.93 -5.22
N GLU A 209 -9.27 -3.53 -4.95
CA GLU A 209 -8.97 -2.48 -3.98
C GLU A 209 -9.10 -1.11 -4.65
N GLU A 210 -10.10 -0.34 -4.23
CA GLU A 210 -10.33 1.00 -4.78
C GLU A 210 -9.73 2.07 -3.89
N VAL A 211 -8.86 2.93 -4.45
CA VAL A 211 -8.15 3.94 -3.66
C VAL A 211 -9.14 4.86 -2.92
N ALA A 212 -10.23 5.22 -3.59
CA ALA A 212 -11.24 6.13 -3.09
C ALA A 212 -12.03 5.59 -1.88
N ASP A 213 -12.05 4.27 -1.65
CA ASP A 213 -12.83 3.64 -0.57
C ASP A 213 -12.19 3.80 0.82
N ASN A 214 -10.97 4.34 0.89
CA ASN A 214 -10.21 4.44 2.13
C ASN A 214 -9.63 5.84 2.34
N ASP A 215 -9.35 6.14 3.61
CA ASP A 215 -8.38 7.16 4.00
C ASP A 215 -7.05 6.48 4.35
N TYR A 216 -5.93 7.18 4.19
CA TYR A 216 -4.59 6.60 4.33
C TYR A 216 -3.73 7.34 5.33
N LEU A 217 -2.82 6.61 5.96
CA LEU A 217 -1.78 7.17 6.83
C LEU A 217 -0.48 6.37 6.65
N TRP A 218 0.54 6.98 6.06
CA TRP A 218 1.88 6.41 6.08
C TRP A 218 2.47 6.50 7.49
N LEU A 219 3.11 5.41 7.94
CA LEU A 219 3.68 5.30 9.28
C LEU A 219 5.21 5.37 9.29
N ALA A 220 5.84 4.51 8.49
CA ALA A 220 7.29 4.35 8.47
C ALA A 220 7.73 3.56 7.23
N ASP A 221 9.00 3.72 6.85
CA ASP A 221 9.68 2.81 5.94
C ASP A 221 10.46 1.77 6.77
N MET A 222 10.48 0.53 6.30
CA MET A 222 11.09 -0.61 6.99
C MET A 222 11.43 -1.74 6.01
N PRO A 223 12.30 -2.69 6.36
CA PRO A 223 12.53 -3.86 5.52
C PRO A 223 11.23 -4.62 5.22
N CYS A 224 11.07 -5.08 3.98
CA CYS A 224 9.87 -5.79 3.58
C CYS A 224 9.73 -7.14 4.33
N PRO A 225 8.52 -7.50 4.82
CA PRO A 225 8.34 -8.70 5.64
C PRO A 225 8.71 -10.04 4.97
N THR A 226 8.69 -10.11 3.63
CA THR A 226 9.02 -11.35 2.90
C THR A 226 10.37 -11.28 2.18
N ASP A 227 11.04 -10.13 2.20
CA ASP A 227 12.36 -9.93 1.58
C ASP A 227 13.07 -8.75 2.26
N GLU A 228 13.98 -9.04 3.18
CA GLU A 228 14.70 -8.01 3.95
C GLU A 228 15.64 -7.14 3.10
N SER A 229 15.90 -7.52 1.83
CA SER A 229 16.71 -6.71 0.91
C SER A 229 15.93 -5.54 0.30
N LEU A 230 14.59 -5.57 0.36
CA LEU A 230 13.70 -4.52 -0.12
C LEU A 230 13.26 -3.61 1.02
N SER A 231 12.95 -2.35 0.69
CA SER A 231 12.34 -1.40 1.60
C SER A 231 10.84 -1.28 1.31
N CYS A 232 10.01 -1.41 2.35
CA CYS A 232 8.57 -1.28 2.30
C CYS A 232 8.10 -0.06 3.09
N ALA A 233 7.13 0.65 2.53
CA ALA A 233 6.32 1.58 3.30
C ALA A 233 5.22 0.84 4.06
N GLN A 234 5.08 1.14 5.34
CA GLN A 234 3.97 0.71 6.17
C GLN A 234 2.86 1.77 6.12
N VAL A 235 1.69 1.40 5.58
CA VAL A 235 0.56 2.32 5.38
C VAL A 235 -0.69 1.77 6.04
N GLU A 236 -1.35 2.59 6.85
CA GLU A 236 -2.68 2.28 7.35
C GLU A 236 -3.74 2.74 6.34
N SER A 237 -4.73 1.89 6.11
CA SER A 237 -5.93 2.20 5.32
C SER A 237 -7.16 2.06 6.19
N TYR A 238 -8.00 3.08 6.17
CA TYR A 238 -9.22 3.19 6.95
C TYR A 238 -10.44 3.12 6.02
N PRO A 239 -11.17 2.00 5.98
CA PRO A 239 -12.35 1.88 5.11
C PRO A 239 -13.40 2.93 5.45
N LYS A 240 -13.88 3.67 4.44
CA LYS A 240 -14.93 4.69 4.60
C LYS A 240 -16.31 4.07 4.81
N ASN A 241 -16.54 2.85 4.30
CA ASN A 241 -17.82 2.18 4.47
C ASN A 241 -18.04 1.75 5.93
N PRO A 242 -19.07 2.25 6.64
CA PRO A 242 -19.32 1.91 8.04
C PRO A 242 -19.76 0.44 8.26
N ARG A 243 -20.01 -0.30 7.18
CA ARG A 243 -20.35 -1.73 7.19
C ARG A 243 -19.16 -2.65 6.93
N SER A 244 -17.96 -2.12 6.68
CA SER A 244 -16.75 -2.94 6.65
C SER A 244 -16.57 -3.71 7.96
N GLY A 245 -16.01 -4.92 7.85
CA GLY A 245 -15.60 -5.73 9.00
C GLY A 245 -14.35 -5.18 9.69
N TYR A 246 -13.62 -4.28 9.03
CA TYR A 246 -12.33 -3.79 9.46
C TYR A 246 -12.42 -2.36 10.00
N SER A 247 -11.72 -2.09 11.10
CA SER A 247 -11.49 -0.72 11.57
C SER A 247 -10.34 -0.06 10.82
N LYS A 248 -9.32 -0.85 10.48
CA LYS A 248 -8.21 -0.47 9.61
C LYS A 248 -7.52 -1.71 9.04
N ARG A 249 -6.73 -1.48 8.00
CA ARG A 249 -5.77 -2.43 7.43
C ARG A 249 -4.38 -1.78 7.47
N VAL A 250 -3.33 -2.57 7.63
CA VAL A 250 -1.94 -2.08 7.57
C VAL A 250 -1.20 -2.84 6.49
N SER A 251 -0.95 -2.19 5.37
CA SER A 251 -0.22 -2.76 4.23
C SER A 251 1.28 -2.45 4.33
N TYR A 252 2.08 -3.34 3.75
CA TYR A 252 3.53 -3.22 3.62
C TYR A 252 3.86 -3.30 2.14
N THR A 253 4.08 -2.15 1.50
CA THR A 253 4.23 -2.02 0.05
C THR A 253 5.68 -1.68 -0.30
N ASP A 254 6.34 -2.46 -1.17
CA ASP A 254 7.73 -2.18 -1.52
C ASP A 254 7.89 -0.90 -2.32
N LEU A 255 8.94 -0.13 -2.05
CA LEU A 255 9.14 1.21 -2.62
C LEU A 255 9.76 1.19 -4.03
N ASP A 256 10.19 0.03 -4.51
CA ASP A 256 10.78 -0.12 -5.85
C ASP A 256 9.68 -0.40 -6.89
N GLU A 257 8.89 -1.43 -6.64
CA GLU A 257 7.89 -1.98 -7.56
C GLU A 257 6.44 -1.80 -7.09
N TYR A 258 6.21 -1.30 -5.87
CA TYR A 258 4.89 -1.07 -5.26
C TYR A 258 4.03 -2.35 -5.14
N ARG A 259 4.67 -3.50 -4.91
CA ARG A 259 3.99 -4.76 -4.59
C ARG A 259 3.68 -4.80 -3.10
N VAL A 260 2.51 -5.34 -2.76
CA VAL A 260 2.11 -5.51 -1.37
C VAL A 260 2.67 -6.83 -0.85
N HIS A 261 3.54 -6.79 0.16
CA HIS A 261 4.14 -8.00 0.75
C HIS A 261 3.28 -8.60 1.87
N LYS A 262 2.57 -7.75 2.60
CA LYS A 262 1.76 -8.15 3.76
C LYS A 262 0.63 -7.15 4.00
N ILE A 263 -0.52 -7.64 4.49
CA ILE A 263 -1.61 -6.81 5.03
C ILE A 263 -2.04 -7.38 6.38
N GLU A 264 -2.13 -6.52 7.39
CA GLU A 264 -2.70 -6.84 8.70
C GLU A 264 -4.12 -6.27 8.79
N PHE A 265 -5.10 -7.10 9.16
CA PHE A 265 -6.51 -6.70 9.23
C PHE A 265 -6.95 -6.59 10.69
N TYR A 266 -7.43 -5.41 11.07
CA TYR A 266 -7.93 -5.13 12.41
C TYR A 266 -9.45 -5.10 12.41
N ASN A 267 -10.09 -5.86 13.29
CA ASN A 267 -11.55 -5.91 13.38
C ASN A 267 -12.12 -4.59 13.95
N ARG A 268 -13.45 -4.46 13.97
CA ARG A 268 -14.14 -3.26 14.50
C ARG A 268 -13.87 -2.92 15.98
N ARG A 269 -13.30 -3.84 16.77
CA ARG A 269 -12.88 -3.57 18.16
C ARG A 269 -11.45 -3.02 18.24
N GLY A 270 -10.71 -3.06 17.13
CA GLY A 270 -9.30 -2.68 17.07
C GLY A 270 -8.34 -3.84 17.36
N ASP A 271 -8.82 -5.08 17.44
CA ASP A 271 -7.96 -6.25 17.62
C ASP A 271 -7.43 -6.73 16.25
N LEU A 272 -6.17 -7.12 16.18
CA LEU A 272 -5.63 -7.85 15.03
C LEU A 272 -6.41 -9.17 14.86
N GLU A 273 -7.04 -9.33 13.71
CA GLU A 273 -7.86 -10.51 13.40
C GLU A 273 -7.12 -11.50 12.51
N LYS A 274 -6.57 -11.01 11.41
CA LYS A 274 -5.93 -11.85 10.39
C LYS A 274 -4.80 -11.11 9.66
N ILE A 275 -3.89 -11.88 9.07
CA ILE A 275 -2.75 -11.39 8.29
C ILE A 275 -2.79 -12.07 6.92
N LEU A 276 -2.63 -11.29 5.85
CA LEU A 276 -2.43 -11.77 4.49
C LEU A 276 -0.97 -11.54 4.08
N THR A 277 -0.28 -12.59 3.67
CA THR A 277 1.08 -12.52 3.12
C THR A 277 1.05 -12.85 1.63
N PHE A 278 1.81 -12.10 0.84
CA PHE A 278 1.95 -12.29 -0.61
C PHE A 278 3.36 -12.76 -0.93
N GLU A 279 3.46 -13.89 -1.62
CA GLU A 279 4.72 -14.52 -1.98
C GLU A 279 4.72 -14.87 -3.48
N ASP A 280 5.91 -15.22 -3.99
CA ASP A 280 6.09 -15.77 -5.34
C ASP A 280 5.55 -14.87 -6.45
N TYR A 281 6.00 -13.62 -6.45
CA TYR A 281 5.63 -12.63 -7.46
C TYR A 281 6.22 -12.97 -8.83
N SER A 282 5.42 -12.79 -9.88
CA SER A 282 5.95 -12.70 -11.25
C SER A 282 5.33 -11.53 -12.00
N GLN A 283 6.12 -10.96 -12.91
CA GLN A 283 5.68 -9.84 -13.74
C GLN A 283 5.15 -10.34 -15.07
N TYR A 284 3.97 -9.86 -15.43
CA TYR A 284 3.28 -10.18 -16.67
C TYR A 284 3.20 -8.94 -17.57
N LEU A 285 3.34 -9.16 -18.88
CA LEU A 285 3.32 -8.10 -19.90
C LEU A 285 4.33 -6.97 -19.64
N GLY A 286 5.39 -7.22 -18.87
CA GLY A 286 6.42 -6.23 -18.51
C GLY A 286 5.95 -5.14 -17.56
N GLN A 287 4.79 -5.28 -16.92
CA GLN A 287 4.22 -4.27 -16.02
C GLN A 287 3.53 -4.90 -14.81
N TYR A 288 2.61 -5.85 -15.03
CA TYR A 288 1.66 -6.31 -14.01
C TYR A 288 2.26 -7.36 -13.10
N TRP A 289 2.50 -7.01 -11.83
CA TRP A 289 2.96 -7.95 -10.82
C TRP A 289 1.78 -8.74 -10.26
N ARG A 290 1.86 -10.07 -10.27
CA ARG A 290 0.88 -10.96 -9.63
C ARG A 290 1.60 -11.87 -8.65
N SER A 291 1.06 -12.00 -7.43
CA SER A 291 1.53 -12.95 -6.43
C SER A 291 0.90 -14.31 -6.71
N HIS A 292 1.72 -15.35 -6.83
CA HIS A 292 1.21 -16.71 -7.02
C HIS A 292 0.80 -17.38 -5.71
N ASN A 293 1.30 -16.92 -4.57
CA ASN A 293 0.99 -17.51 -3.27
C ASN A 293 0.46 -16.44 -2.31
N MET A 294 -0.81 -16.54 -1.95
CA MET A 294 -1.46 -15.65 -0.98
C MET A 294 -1.88 -16.44 0.26
N ILE A 295 -1.42 -16.06 1.44
CA ILE A 295 -1.63 -16.81 2.68
C ILE A 295 -2.38 -15.93 3.67
N MET A 296 -3.66 -16.23 3.90
CA MET A 296 -4.49 -15.57 4.92
C MET A 296 -4.50 -16.40 6.20
N GLU A 297 -3.96 -15.86 7.29
CA GLU A 297 -3.93 -16.50 8.61
C GLU A 297 -4.78 -15.73 9.61
N ASN A 298 -5.76 -16.40 10.22
CA ASN A 298 -6.57 -15.82 11.28
C ASN A 298 -5.89 -16.08 12.64
N ILE A 299 -5.28 -15.04 13.20
CA ILE A 299 -4.47 -15.11 14.43
C ILE A 299 -5.32 -15.46 15.65
N GLN A 300 -6.61 -15.12 15.63
CA GLN A 300 -7.54 -15.39 16.74
C GLN A 300 -7.97 -16.86 16.80
N THR A 301 -8.15 -17.50 15.64
CA THR A 301 -8.65 -18.88 15.55
C THR A 301 -7.58 -19.92 15.25
N GLY A 302 -6.42 -19.50 14.74
CA GLY A 302 -5.35 -20.38 14.26
C GLY A 302 -5.71 -21.15 12.98
N LYS A 303 -6.72 -20.69 12.23
CA LYS A 303 -7.07 -21.22 10.91
C LYS A 303 -6.35 -20.42 9.84
N SER A 304 -6.14 -21.03 8.68
CA SER A 304 -5.58 -20.32 7.52
C SER A 304 -6.22 -20.77 6.21
N THR A 305 -6.11 -19.91 5.20
CA THR A 305 -6.43 -20.21 3.81
C THR A 305 -5.27 -19.77 2.94
N ARG A 306 -4.75 -20.68 2.12
CA ARG A 306 -3.76 -20.37 1.09
C ARG A 306 -4.40 -20.41 -0.28
N LEU A 307 -4.18 -19.39 -1.09
CA LEU A 307 -4.49 -19.37 -2.52
C LEU A 307 -3.18 -19.53 -3.29
N ASN A 308 -3.08 -20.61 -4.05
CA ASN A 308 -2.00 -20.85 -5.01
C ASN A 308 -2.55 -20.62 -6.41
N TRP A 309 -2.01 -19.65 -7.12
CA TRP A 309 -2.38 -19.31 -8.48
C TRP A 309 -1.43 -19.98 -9.47
N GLY A 310 -1.98 -20.44 -10.59
CA GLY A 310 -1.19 -20.84 -11.76
C GLY A 310 -0.82 -19.64 -12.62
N GLU A 311 -0.43 -19.93 -13.86
CA GLU A 311 -0.06 -18.91 -14.84
C GLU A 311 -1.24 -18.05 -15.26
N TYR A 312 -1.06 -16.73 -15.24
CA TYR A 312 -2.08 -15.78 -15.66
C TYR A 312 -2.11 -15.68 -17.18
N SER A 313 -3.30 -15.89 -17.75
CA SER A 313 -3.55 -15.68 -19.17
C SER A 313 -4.28 -14.35 -19.37
N PHE A 314 -3.55 -13.30 -19.74
CA PHE A 314 -4.11 -11.98 -20.04
C PHE A 314 -4.70 -11.87 -21.44
N ARG A 315 -5.52 -10.83 -21.68
CA ARG A 315 -6.06 -10.45 -22.99
C ARG A 315 -6.85 -11.59 -23.65
N LYS A 316 -7.71 -12.24 -22.87
CA LYS A 316 -8.62 -13.30 -23.30
C LYS A 316 -9.79 -12.77 -24.12
N GLY A 317 -9.99 -11.45 -24.16
CA GLY A 317 -11.11 -10.84 -24.87
C GLY A 317 -12.43 -11.03 -24.12
N LEU A 318 -12.36 -11.00 -22.78
CA LEU A 318 -13.55 -11.02 -21.94
C LEU A 318 -14.37 -9.75 -22.15
N THR A 319 -15.68 -9.86 -22.00
CA THR A 319 -16.60 -8.75 -22.21
C THR A 319 -17.55 -8.60 -21.03
N GLU A 320 -18.19 -7.45 -20.91
CA GLU A 320 -19.23 -7.18 -19.90
C GLU A 320 -20.32 -8.26 -19.81
N GLN A 321 -20.65 -8.91 -20.93
CA GLN A 321 -21.67 -9.97 -20.97
C GLN A 321 -21.25 -11.22 -20.18
N ASP A 322 -19.95 -11.43 -20.05
CA ASP A 322 -19.34 -12.53 -19.30
C ASP A 322 -19.44 -12.30 -17.79
N PHE A 323 -19.75 -11.08 -17.36
CA PHE A 323 -19.87 -10.69 -15.95
C PHE A 323 -21.31 -10.33 -15.61
N THR A 324 -22.27 -11.18 -15.96
CA THR A 324 -23.68 -10.97 -15.62
C THR A 324 -24.21 -12.09 -14.71
N PRO A 325 -25.20 -11.81 -13.83
CA PRO A 325 -25.81 -12.85 -13.01
C PRO A 325 -26.39 -14.03 -13.81
N GLN A 326 -26.81 -13.77 -15.05
CA GLN A 326 -27.30 -14.77 -16.01
C GLN A 326 -26.17 -15.63 -16.58
N ALA A 327 -24.97 -15.08 -16.75
CA ALA A 327 -23.80 -15.82 -17.21
C ALA A 327 -23.29 -16.85 -16.18
N LEU A 328 -23.56 -16.65 -14.88
CA LEU A 328 -23.11 -17.56 -13.81
C LEU A 328 -23.53 -19.02 -14.02
N GLU A 329 -24.75 -19.27 -14.51
CA GLU A 329 -25.19 -20.64 -14.79
C GLU A 329 -24.32 -21.28 -15.89
N ARG A 330 -23.91 -20.50 -16.90
CA ARG A 330 -23.07 -20.98 -18.01
C ARG A 330 -21.69 -21.40 -17.54
N TYR A 331 -21.10 -20.68 -16.58
CA TYR A 331 -19.83 -21.05 -15.95
C TYR A 331 -19.90 -22.31 -15.09
N SER A 332 -21.09 -22.59 -14.54
CA SER A 332 -21.26 -23.71 -13.61
C SER A 332 -21.41 -25.09 -14.24
N ARG A 333 -21.52 -25.16 -15.58
CA ARG A 333 -21.77 -26.39 -16.36
C ARG A 333 -20.49 -27.17 -16.57
#